data_AF-A0A257LJ26-F1
#
_entry.id   AF-A0A257LJ26-F1
#
_cell.length_a   1.000
_cell.length_b   1.000
_cell.length_c   1.000
_cell.angle_alpha   90.00
_cell.angle_beta   90.00
_cell.angle_gamma   90.00
#
_symmetry.space_group_name_H-M   'P 1'
#
loop_
_entity.id
_entity.type
_entity.pdbx_description
1 polymer ?
#
loop_
_entity_poly.entity_id
_entity_poly.type
_entity_poly.pdbx_seq_one_letter_code
_entity_poly.pdbx_strand_id
1 'polypeptide(L)'
;MHRPIPTLRTMLATAAWLVASAAQASTFGGLANFDAVNDTGKTAHGFEIELEGLQRSDILDVFGLNRNFGTPSPGDVERYGLPVIGDLLNASGQVIGAKVTYRASYANGSWSAGTSSGVFNTPGESCWTFGNVGYPAVPCDHFGVSTAATPTRTGYNWLLETANPGELSAAGVAIPAVVFTPPAAPAAPVVAVINAQKLDPVVPQNNAYWVKIVQTTLP
;
A
#
# COMPACT_ATOMS: atom_id res chain seq x y z
N MET A 1 -68.74 28.73 -38.89
CA MET A 1 -67.34 28.77 -38.42
C MET A 1 -67.24 28.00 -37.12
N HIS A 2 -66.76 26.75 -37.13
CA HIS A 2 -66.31 26.02 -35.93
C HIS A 2 -65.19 25.08 -36.39
N ARG A 3 -63.95 25.38 -35.98
CA ARG A 3 -62.75 24.58 -36.24
C ARG A 3 -62.39 23.79 -34.97
N PRO A 4 -61.78 22.60 -35.08
CA PRO A 4 -61.55 21.71 -33.96
C PRO A 4 -60.33 22.11 -33.12
N ILE A 5 -60.38 21.77 -31.83
CA ILE A 5 -59.30 21.95 -30.84
C ILE A 5 -58.31 20.79 -30.96
N PRO A 6 -56.99 21.02 -31.09
CA PRO A 6 -56.00 19.96 -30.93
C PRO A 6 -55.60 19.82 -29.46
N THR A 7 -55.67 18.60 -28.95
CA THR A 7 -55.20 18.19 -27.62
C THR A 7 -53.66 18.14 -27.61
N LEU A 8 -53.04 19.02 -26.84
CA LEU A 8 -51.60 19.06 -26.62
C LEU A 8 -51.23 17.96 -25.60
N ARG A 9 -50.60 16.87 -26.07
CA ARG A 9 -49.97 15.87 -25.19
C ARG A 9 -48.58 16.36 -24.81
N THR A 10 -48.43 16.87 -23.60
CA THR A 10 -47.13 17.18 -23.00
C THR A 10 -46.41 15.87 -22.65
N MET A 11 -45.38 15.51 -23.42
CA MET A 11 -44.45 14.44 -23.01
C MET A 11 -43.42 15.05 -22.05
N LEU A 12 -43.48 14.66 -20.78
CA LEU A 12 -42.48 14.99 -19.78
C LEU A 12 -41.31 14.01 -19.94
N ALA A 13 -40.19 14.46 -20.49
CA ALA A 13 -38.94 13.70 -20.53
C ALA A 13 -38.24 13.84 -19.17
N THR A 14 -38.35 12.83 -18.31
CA THR A 14 -37.54 12.72 -17.09
C THR A 14 -36.11 12.35 -17.46
N ALA A 15 -35.21 13.35 -17.45
CA ALA A 15 -33.77 13.12 -17.49
C ALA A 15 -33.32 12.53 -16.14
N ALA A 16 -33.12 11.20 -16.10
CA ALA A 16 -32.50 10.53 -14.97
C ALA A 16 -31.00 10.88 -14.95
N TRP A 17 -30.60 11.74 -14.01
CA TRP A 17 -29.20 11.94 -13.69
C TRP A 17 -28.68 10.67 -13.02
N LEU A 18 -27.96 9.84 -13.77
CA LEU A 18 -27.14 8.78 -13.21
C LEU A 18 -26.00 9.44 -12.43
N VAL A 19 -26.18 9.57 -11.13
CA VAL A 19 -25.09 9.91 -10.22
C VAL A 19 -24.17 8.69 -10.19
N ALA A 20 -23.07 8.73 -10.93
CA ALA A 20 -22.02 7.73 -10.81
C ALA A 20 -21.45 7.85 -9.39
N SER A 21 -21.73 6.85 -8.54
CA SER A 21 -21.07 6.70 -7.25
C SER A 21 -19.56 6.68 -7.51
N ALA A 22 -18.83 7.69 -7.03
CA ALA A 22 -17.39 7.59 -6.98
C ALA A 22 -17.06 6.39 -6.08
N ALA A 23 -16.52 5.32 -6.68
CA ALA A 23 -15.87 4.24 -5.96
C ALA A 23 -14.88 4.84 -4.93
N GLN A 24 -14.71 4.22 -3.76
CA GLN A 24 -13.87 4.76 -2.67
C GLN A 24 -12.95 3.68 -2.10
N ALA A 25 -11.78 3.44 -2.71
CA ALA A 25 -10.82 2.49 -2.18
C ALA A 25 -10.42 2.87 -0.75
N SER A 26 -10.57 1.91 0.16
CA SER A 26 -10.37 2.11 1.60
C SER A 26 -9.08 1.45 2.05
N THR A 27 -8.19 2.23 2.69
CA THR A 27 -6.90 1.76 3.24
C THR A 27 -6.95 1.68 4.75
N PHE A 28 -6.38 0.61 5.32
CA PHE A 28 -6.34 0.35 6.76
C PHE A 28 -4.89 0.09 7.16
N GLY A 29 -4.28 0.99 7.94
CA GLY A 29 -2.88 0.89 8.36
C GLY A 29 -2.06 2.15 8.07
N GLY A 30 -0.74 2.00 8.04
CA GLY A 30 0.24 3.05 7.74
C GLY A 30 0.87 2.86 6.35
N LEU A 31 1.53 3.88 5.79
CA LEU A 31 2.14 3.78 4.44
C LEU A 31 3.05 2.55 4.26
N ALA A 32 3.79 2.17 5.31
CA ALA A 32 4.68 1.02 5.28
C ALA A 32 3.96 -0.34 5.34
N ASN A 33 2.69 -0.37 5.73
CA ASN A 33 1.99 -1.60 6.10
C ASN A 33 0.48 -1.35 6.19
N PHE A 34 -0.26 -1.64 5.12
CA PHE A 34 -1.70 -1.43 5.07
C PHE A 34 -2.40 -2.43 4.17
N ASP A 35 -3.66 -2.71 4.49
CA ASP A 35 -4.57 -3.37 3.56
C ASP A 35 -5.34 -2.31 2.77
N ALA A 36 -5.62 -2.60 1.49
CA ALA A 36 -6.61 -1.86 0.72
C ALA A 36 -7.77 -2.79 0.35
N VAL A 37 -9.00 -2.35 0.60
CA VAL A 37 -10.21 -3.04 0.12
C VAL A 37 -10.56 -2.53 -1.26
N ASN A 38 -10.88 -3.44 -2.17
CA ASN A 38 -11.45 -3.10 -3.46
C ASN A 38 -12.97 -2.99 -3.34
N ASP A 39 -13.47 -1.77 -3.29
CA ASP A 39 -14.89 -1.42 -3.29
C ASP A 39 -15.26 -0.64 -4.57
N THR A 40 -14.47 -0.83 -5.64
CA THR A 40 -14.65 -0.09 -6.90
C THR A 40 -15.84 -0.53 -7.75
N GLY A 41 -16.49 -1.63 -7.37
CA GLY A 41 -17.55 -2.27 -8.15
C GLY A 41 -17.04 -3.12 -9.32
N LYS A 42 -15.72 -3.22 -9.51
CA LYS A 42 -15.08 -4.06 -10.53
C LYS A 42 -13.91 -4.83 -9.95
N THR A 43 -13.56 -5.96 -10.57
CA THR A 43 -12.30 -6.65 -10.26
C THR A 43 -11.12 -5.78 -10.65
N ALA A 44 -10.17 -5.62 -9.72
CA ALA A 44 -8.93 -4.91 -9.96
C ALA A 44 -7.80 -5.91 -10.28
N HIS A 45 -6.93 -5.53 -11.21
CA HIS A 45 -5.81 -6.36 -11.68
C HIS A 45 -4.44 -5.73 -11.36
N GLY A 46 -4.43 -4.81 -10.40
CA GLY A 46 -3.23 -4.18 -9.91
C GLY A 46 -3.56 -3.01 -8.98
N PHE A 47 -2.51 -2.42 -8.43
CA PHE A 47 -2.60 -1.29 -7.52
C PHE A 47 -1.38 -0.38 -7.72
N GLU A 48 -1.59 0.92 -7.59
CA GLU A 48 -0.52 1.92 -7.64
C GLU A 48 -0.45 2.73 -6.35
N ILE A 49 0.78 3.01 -5.91
CA ILE A 49 1.09 3.94 -4.83
C ILE A 49 1.93 5.06 -5.45
N GLU A 50 1.41 6.27 -5.41
CA GLU A 50 2.05 7.47 -5.95
C GLU A 50 2.60 8.32 -4.80
N LEU A 51 3.86 8.73 -4.89
CA LEU A 51 4.58 9.42 -3.83
C LEU A 51 5.20 10.71 -4.40
N GLU A 52 4.45 11.80 -4.36
CA GLU A 52 4.93 13.10 -4.83
C GLU A 52 6.06 13.63 -3.93
N GLY A 53 7.00 14.34 -4.53
CA GLY A 53 8.14 14.97 -3.83
C GLY A 53 9.28 14.01 -3.46
N LEU A 54 9.15 12.71 -3.76
CA LEU A 54 10.20 11.71 -3.56
C LEU A 54 10.78 11.24 -4.88
N GLN A 55 12.07 10.92 -4.91
CA GLN A 55 12.70 10.21 -6.00
C GLN A 55 12.59 8.69 -5.78
N ARG A 56 12.74 7.89 -6.85
CA ARG A 56 12.76 6.43 -6.75
C ARG A 56 13.80 5.92 -5.74
N SER A 57 14.93 6.60 -5.62
CA SER A 57 16.00 6.26 -4.68
C SER A 57 15.61 6.47 -3.21
N ASP A 58 14.55 7.23 -2.94
CA ASP A 58 14.04 7.43 -1.59
C ASP A 58 13.16 6.27 -1.13
N ILE A 59 12.83 5.33 -2.02
CA ILE A 59 12.09 4.11 -1.69
C ILE A 59 13.06 3.09 -1.11
N LEU A 60 12.91 2.81 0.18
CA LEU A 60 13.79 1.91 0.92
C LEU A 60 13.31 0.47 0.88
N ASP A 61 12.00 0.29 0.95
CA ASP A 61 11.39 -1.03 1.08
C ASP A 61 9.95 -1.06 0.58
N VAL A 62 9.57 -2.15 -0.07
CA VAL A 62 8.26 -2.37 -0.70
C VAL A 62 7.77 -3.78 -0.36
N PHE A 63 6.55 -3.87 0.15
CA PHE A 63 5.88 -5.14 0.40
C PHE A 63 5.79 -5.95 -0.90
N GLY A 64 6.15 -7.23 -0.86
CA GLY A 64 6.20 -8.07 -2.05
C GLY A 64 7.44 -7.89 -2.93
N LEU A 65 8.41 -7.02 -2.58
CA LEU A 65 9.62 -6.78 -3.39
C LEU A 65 10.93 -7.13 -2.70
N ASN A 66 11.20 -6.54 -1.53
CA ASN A 66 12.50 -6.66 -0.86
C ASN A 66 12.40 -6.96 0.65
N ARG A 67 11.20 -7.22 1.14
CA ARG A 67 10.96 -7.83 2.45
C ARG A 67 11.16 -9.34 2.37
N ASN A 68 11.87 -9.90 3.34
CA ASN A 68 12.03 -11.35 3.43
C ASN A 68 10.91 -11.97 4.27
N PHE A 69 10.08 -12.81 3.64
CA PHE A 69 8.97 -13.51 4.28
C PHE A 69 9.22 -15.01 4.48
N GLY A 70 10.44 -15.50 4.23
CA GLY A 70 10.77 -16.93 4.28
C GLY A 70 10.21 -17.75 3.11
N THR A 71 9.77 -17.09 2.03
CA THR A 71 9.33 -17.70 0.78
C THR A 71 10.46 -17.71 -0.27
N PRO A 72 10.37 -18.56 -1.32
CA PRO A 72 11.34 -18.57 -2.42
C PRO A 72 11.51 -17.21 -3.12
N SER A 73 10.44 -16.44 -3.25
CA SER A 73 10.42 -15.07 -3.76
C SER A 73 9.61 -14.16 -2.81
N PRO A 74 10.04 -12.91 -2.58
CA PRO A 74 9.26 -11.96 -1.80
C PRO A 74 7.89 -11.68 -2.41
N GLY A 75 7.73 -11.83 -3.72
CA GLY A 75 6.43 -11.67 -4.40
C GLY A 75 5.44 -12.81 -4.13
N ASP A 76 5.87 -13.93 -3.54
CA ASP A 76 4.99 -15.08 -3.27
C ASP A 76 3.91 -14.78 -2.22
N VAL A 77 4.08 -13.69 -1.46
CA VAL A 77 3.11 -13.24 -0.46
C VAL A 77 2.10 -12.22 -0.98
N GLU A 78 2.27 -11.76 -2.22
CA GLU A 78 1.49 -10.68 -2.84
C GLU A 78 0.76 -11.22 -4.08
N ARG A 79 -0.50 -10.80 -4.29
CA ARG A 79 -1.41 -11.40 -5.27
C ARG A 79 -0.94 -11.24 -6.72
N TYR A 80 -0.36 -10.09 -7.00
CA TYR A 80 0.09 -9.65 -8.32
C TYR A 80 1.57 -10.01 -8.59
N GLY A 81 2.29 -10.48 -7.57
CA GLY A 81 3.68 -10.92 -7.64
C GLY A 81 4.66 -9.80 -7.29
N LEU A 82 5.78 -9.72 -8.01
CA LEU A 82 6.79 -8.69 -7.74
C LEU A 82 6.31 -7.32 -8.27
N PRO A 83 6.23 -6.27 -7.42
CA PRO A 83 5.93 -4.93 -7.90
C PRO A 83 7.15 -4.29 -8.54
N VAL A 84 6.92 -3.15 -9.20
CA VAL A 84 7.97 -2.34 -9.82
C VAL A 84 7.97 -0.91 -9.26
N ILE A 85 9.15 -0.31 -9.19
CA ILE A 85 9.34 1.09 -8.77
C ILE A 85 9.68 1.93 -10.02
N GLY A 86 8.84 2.92 -10.31
CA GLY A 86 8.93 3.81 -11.46
C GLY A 86 8.91 5.29 -11.06
N ASP A 87 9.13 6.17 -12.04
CA ASP A 87 8.96 7.61 -11.85
C ASP A 87 7.47 7.97 -11.93
N LEU A 88 7.00 8.85 -11.05
CA LEU A 88 5.69 9.48 -11.13
C LEU A 88 5.80 10.72 -12.01
N LEU A 89 5.02 10.76 -13.09
CA LEU A 89 5.04 11.86 -14.04
C LEU A 89 3.79 12.73 -13.90
N ASN A 90 3.94 14.05 -14.03
CA ASN A 90 2.79 14.95 -14.19
C ASN A 90 2.21 14.87 -15.62
N ALA A 91 1.12 15.61 -15.86
CA ALA A 91 0.47 15.67 -17.18
C ALA A 91 1.39 16.18 -18.32
N SER A 92 2.49 16.87 -18.00
CA SER A 92 3.48 17.35 -18.96
C SER A 92 4.68 16.40 -19.12
N GLY A 93 4.65 15.23 -18.48
CA GLY A 93 5.72 14.23 -18.53
C GLY A 93 6.93 14.52 -17.64
N GLN A 94 6.84 15.50 -16.75
CA GLN A 94 7.93 15.80 -15.80
C GLN A 94 7.84 14.88 -14.59
N VAL A 95 9.00 14.40 -14.12
CA VAL A 95 9.08 13.62 -12.87
C VAL A 95 8.72 14.52 -11.69
N ILE A 96 7.69 14.13 -10.96
CA ILE A 96 7.20 14.83 -9.75
C ILE A 96 7.26 13.95 -8.51
N GLY A 97 7.63 12.67 -8.65
CA GLY A 97 7.60 11.73 -7.55
C GLY A 97 8.11 10.33 -7.94
N ALA A 98 7.87 9.38 -7.06
CA ALA A 98 8.04 7.95 -7.29
C ALA A 98 6.68 7.25 -7.37
N LYS A 99 6.61 6.13 -8.08
CA LYS A 99 5.42 5.30 -8.18
C LYS A 99 5.79 3.83 -7.96
N VAL A 100 5.05 3.15 -7.09
CA VAL A 100 5.11 1.69 -6.94
C VAL A 100 3.89 1.10 -7.63
N THR A 101 4.11 0.10 -8.48
CA THR A 101 3.05 -0.55 -9.26
C THR A 101 3.05 -2.06 -8.99
N TYR A 102 1.96 -2.55 -8.45
CA TYR A 102 1.59 -3.97 -8.37
C TYR A 102 0.69 -4.28 -9.55
N ARG A 103 0.98 -5.32 -10.34
CA ARG A 103 0.22 -5.58 -11.56
C ARG A 103 0.20 -7.06 -11.94
N ALA A 104 -1.01 -7.60 -12.10
CA ALA A 104 -1.20 -8.92 -12.68
C ALA A 104 -0.69 -8.97 -14.13
N SER A 105 -0.19 -10.13 -14.56
CA SER A 105 0.14 -10.34 -15.97
C SER A 105 -1.12 -10.65 -16.77
N TYR A 106 -1.15 -10.22 -18.03
CA TYR A 106 -2.21 -10.56 -18.99
C TYR A 106 -1.63 -11.39 -20.12
N ALA A 107 -2.15 -12.59 -20.32
CA ALA A 107 -1.73 -13.49 -21.38
C ALA A 107 -2.91 -14.34 -21.85
N ASN A 108 -2.97 -14.64 -23.15
CA ASN A 108 -3.97 -15.54 -23.74
C ASN A 108 -5.43 -15.19 -23.38
N GLY A 109 -5.75 -13.90 -23.27
CA GLY A 109 -7.12 -13.47 -22.95
C GLY A 109 -7.49 -13.48 -21.47
N SER A 110 -6.53 -13.71 -20.56
CA SER A 110 -6.80 -13.79 -19.12
C SER A 110 -5.75 -13.05 -18.30
N TRP A 111 -6.21 -12.45 -17.20
CA TRP A 111 -5.35 -11.96 -16.14
C TRP A 111 -4.88 -13.11 -15.25
N SER A 112 -3.64 -13.03 -14.76
CA SER A 112 -3.06 -14.03 -13.84
C SER A 112 -3.67 -13.97 -12.45
N ALA A 113 -4.18 -12.80 -12.05
CA ALA A 113 -4.81 -12.60 -10.76
C ALA A 113 -5.78 -11.41 -10.80
N GLY A 114 -6.67 -11.35 -9.80
CA GLY A 114 -7.58 -10.22 -9.61
C GLY A 114 -8.09 -10.14 -8.18
N THR A 115 -8.38 -8.92 -7.75
CA THR A 115 -9.01 -8.63 -6.46
C THR A 115 -10.46 -8.29 -6.73
N SER A 116 -11.38 -9.17 -6.37
CA SER A 116 -12.82 -8.95 -6.53
C SER A 116 -13.27 -7.72 -5.75
N SER A 117 -14.33 -7.05 -6.19
CA SER A 117 -14.89 -5.96 -5.41
C SER A 117 -15.81 -6.47 -4.29
N GLY A 118 -15.82 -5.80 -3.15
CA GLY A 118 -16.70 -6.12 -2.03
C GLY A 118 -16.44 -5.25 -0.80
N VAL A 119 -16.98 -5.70 0.33
CA VAL A 119 -16.73 -5.13 1.65
C VAL A 119 -15.92 -6.13 2.45
N PHE A 120 -14.90 -5.65 3.16
CA PHE A 120 -14.09 -6.47 4.04
C PHE A 120 -13.68 -5.66 5.26
N ASN A 121 -13.70 -6.31 6.42
CA ASN A 121 -13.23 -5.70 7.66
C ASN A 121 -11.84 -6.24 7.98
N THR A 122 -10.88 -5.36 8.10
CA THR A 122 -9.49 -5.73 8.38
C THR A 122 -8.84 -4.76 9.38
N PRO A 123 -7.95 -5.26 10.27
CA PRO A 123 -7.07 -4.42 11.07
C PRO A 123 -5.94 -3.76 10.27
N GLY A 124 -5.79 -4.04 8.97
CA GLY A 124 -4.73 -3.50 8.11
C GLY A 124 -3.53 -4.42 7.88
N GLU A 125 -3.67 -5.71 8.21
CA GLU A 125 -2.62 -6.73 8.12
C GLU A 125 -3.17 -8.13 7.77
N SER A 126 -4.32 -8.19 7.09
CA SER A 126 -5.04 -9.43 6.82
C SER A 126 -5.05 -9.81 5.35
N CYS A 127 -4.76 -8.90 4.42
CA CYS A 127 -5.02 -9.13 3.01
C CYS A 127 -3.79 -9.67 2.25
N TRP A 128 -3.10 -10.66 2.82
CA TRP A 128 -1.93 -11.30 2.22
C TRP A 128 -1.79 -12.78 2.62
N THR A 129 -0.85 -13.50 1.98
CA THR A 129 -0.71 -14.97 2.09
C THR A 129 -0.65 -15.50 3.52
N PHE A 130 -0.04 -14.79 4.47
CA PHE A 130 0.02 -15.21 5.88
C PHE A 130 -0.86 -14.37 6.82
N GLY A 131 -1.56 -13.36 6.30
CA GLY A 131 -2.44 -12.48 7.09
C GLY A 131 -3.85 -13.04 7.30
N ASN A 132 -4.35 -13.86 6.37
CA ASN A 132 -5.70 -14.44 6.47
C ASN A 132 -5.80 -15.78 5.72
N VAL A 133 -6.37 -16.80 6.37
CA VAL A 133 -6.60 -18.14 5.78
C VAL A 133 -7.51 -18.14 4.55
N GLY A 134 -8.34 -17.11 4.38
CA GLY A 134 -9.22 -16.90 3.24
C GLY A 134 -8.56 -16.16 2.08
N TYR A 135 -7.33 -15.67 2.22
CA TYR A 135 -6.60 -15.06 1.11
C TYR A 135 -6.17 -16.13 0.08
N PRO A 136 -6.24 -15.86 -1.24
CA PRO A 136 -6.60 -14.60 -1.91
C PRO A 136 -8.10 -14.42 -2.19
N ALA A 137 -8.99 -15.26 -1.65
CA ALA A 137 -10.45 -15.18 -1.85
C ALA A 137 -11.14 -14.12 -0.96
N VAL A 138 -10.50 -12.96 -0.80
CA VAL A 138 -11.02 -11.77 -0.09
C VAL A 138 -10.94 -10.55 -1.02
N PRO A 139 -11.85 -9.56 -0.89
CA PRO A 139 -11.94 -8.41 -1.80
C PRO A 139 -10.95 -7.30 -1.41
N CYS A 140 -9.76 -7.67 -0.96
CA CYS A 140 -8.73 -6.74 -0.50
C CYS A 140 -7.34 -7.30 -0.79
N ASP A 141 -6.34 -6.45 -0.73
CA ASP A 141 -4.93 -6.84 -0.85
C ASP A 141 -4.04 -6.02 0.08
N HIS A 142 -2.81 -6.48 0.29
CA HIS A 142 -1.87 -5.88 1.23
C HIS A 142 -0.72 -5.19 0.52
N PHE A 143 -0.40 -3.99 0.98
CA PHE A 143 0.61 -3.14 0.37
C PHE A 143 1.43 -2.42 1.43
N GLY A 144 2.60 -1.93 1.04
CA GLY A 144 3.44 -1.18 1.95
C GLY A 144 4.68 -0.63 1.30
N VAL A 145 5.01 0.61 1.64
CA VAL A 145 6.23 1.28 1.17
C VAL A 145 6.89 2.02 2.33
N SER A 146 8.19 1.79 2.54
CA SER A 146 9.01 2.57 3.47
C SER A 146 9.88 3.54 2.69
N THR A 147 9.95 4.79 3.15
CA THR A 147 10.65 5.88 2.45
C THR A 147 11.68 6.57 3.34
N ALA A 148 12.73 7.11 2.74
CA ALA A 148 13.77 7.88 3.43
C ALA A 148 13.29 9.27 3.88
N ALA A 149 12.22 9.77 3.26
CA ALA A 149 11.60 11.06 3.57
C ALA A 149 10.08 10.97 3.44
N THR A 150 9.39 11.96 4.01
CA THR A 150 7.93 12.05 3.93
C THR A 150 7.50 12.59 2.56
N PRO A 151 6.63 11.87 1.82
CA PRO A 151 6.11 12.38 0.55
C PRO A 151 5.26 13.64 0.79
N THR A 152 5.26 14.56 -0.17
CA THR A 152 4.40 15.76 -0.10
C THR A 152 2.94 15.42 -0.31
N ARG A 153 2.67 14.33 -1.04
CA ARG A 153 1.35 13.75 -1.25
C ARG A 153 1.49 12.27 -1.55
N THR A 154 0.58 11.48 -0.98
CA THR A 154 0.43 10.06 -1.30
C THR A 154 -0.88 9.86 -2.06
N GLY A 155 -0.80 9.20 -3.20
CA GLY A 155 -1.94 8.74 -4.00
C GLY A 155 -1.99 7.21 -4.01
N TYR A 156 -3.18 6.68 -4.16
CA TYR A 156 -3.43 5.24 -4.20
C TYR A 156 -4.51 4.94 -5.24
N ASN A 157 -4.31 3.94 -6.08
CA ASN A 157 -5.25 3.61 -7.14
C ASN A 157 -5.34 2.11 -7.37
N TRP A 158 -6.55 1.55 -7.31
CA TRP A 158 -6.81 0.27 -7.97
C TRP A 158 -6.71 0.43 -9.49
N LEU A 159 -6.14 -0.57 -10.14
CA LEU A 159 -6.04 -0.64 -11.59
C LEU A 159 -7.13 -1.55 -12.14
N LEU A 160 -8.05 -0.96 -12.90
CA LEU A 160 -9.21 -1.63 -13.48
C LEU A 160 -9.01 -1.84 -14.97
N GLU A 161 -9.47 -2.99 -15.47
CA GLU A 161 -9.48 -3.25 -16.91
C GLU A 161 -10.39 -2.25 -17.65
N THR A 162 -9.87 -1.73 -18.76
CA THR A 162 -10.60 -0.81 -19.63
C THR A 162 -11.53 -1.59 -20.56
N ALA A 163 -12.15 -0.91 -21.53
CA ALA A 163 -12.88 -1.59 -22.60
C ALA A 163 -11.95 -2.41 -23.53
N ASN A 164 -10.65 -2.11 -23.55
CA ASN A 164 -9.63 -2.85 -24.28
C ASN A 164 -9.03 -3.94 -23.38
N PRO A 165 -9.16 -5.23 -23.72
CA PRO A 165 -8.63 -6.31 -22.89
C PRO A 165 -7.11 -6.21 -22.68
N GLY A 166 -6.65 -6.43 -21.45
CA GLY A 166 -5.22 -6.32 -21.09
C GLY A 166 -4.73 -4.91 -20.80
N GLU A 167 -5.55 -3.88 -21.05
CA GLU A 167 -5.24 -2.49 -20.72
C GLU A 167 -5.87 -2.12 -19.37
N LEU A 168 -5.07 -1.50 -18.50
CA LEU A 168 -5.50 -1.05 -17.18
C LEU A 168 -5.52 0.47 -17.10
N SER A 169 -6.49 0.99 -16.36
CA SER A 169 -6.58 2.40 -15.98
C SER A 169 -6.77 2.51 -14.48
N ALA A 170 -6.21 3.57 -13.87
CA ALA A 170 -6.50 3.90 -12.50
C ALA A 170 -8.00 4.15 -12.33
N ALA A 171 -8.60 3.62 -11.26
CA ALA A 171 -10.01 3.82 -10.95
C ALA A 171 -10.39 5.31 -10.75
N GLY A 172 -9.40 6.21 -10.58
CA GLY A 172 -9.61 7.65 -10.40
C GLY A 172 -10.21 7.98 -9.04
N VAL A 173 -9.96 7.12 -8.05
CA VAL A 173 -10.59 7.15 -6.74
C VAL A 173 -9.65 7.81 -5.75
N ALA A 174 -10.03 8.98 -5.23
CA ALA A 174 -9.28 9.66 -4.20
C ALA A 174 -9.37 8.87 -2.87
N ILE A 175 -8.29 8.18 -2.53
CA ILE A 175 -8.10 7.59 -1.20
C ILE A 175 -7.63 8.72 -0.26
N PRO A 176 -8.20 8.86 0.96
CA PRO A 176 -7.65 9.75 1.97
C PRO A 176 -6.18 9.40 2.25
N ALA A 177 -5.30 10.41 2.26
CA ALA A 177 -3.88 10.18 2.52
C ALA A 177 -3.69 9.48 3.87
N VAL A 178 -2.95 8.36 3.87
CA VAL A 178 -2.52 7.69 5.09
C VAL A 178 -1.48 8.57 5.75
N VAL A 179 -1.78 9.07 6.95
CA VAL A 179 -0.83 9.88 7.72
C VAL A 179 0.32 8.97 8.16
N PHE A 180 1.49 9.16 7.55
CA PHE A 180 2.72 8.57 8.05
C PHE A 180 3.22 9.41 9.22
N THR A 181 3.04 8.91 10.45
CA THR A 181 3.85 9.34 11.58
C THR A 181 5.06 8.42 11.67
N PRO A 182 6.27 8.85 11.28
CA PRO A 182 7.46 8.06 11.54
C PRO A 182 7.56 7.78 13.05
N PRO A 183 8.06 6.60 13.46
CA PRO A 183 8.41 6.40 14.86
C PRO A 183 9.32 7.55 15.29
N ALA A 184 9.08 8.11 16.47
CA ALA A 184 10.03 9.05 17.05
C ALA A 184 11.40 8.38 17.00
N ALA A 185 12.41 9.11 16.49
CA ALA A 185 13.79 8.63 16.54
C ALA A 185 14.03 8.13 17.97
N PRO A 186 14.55 6.89 18.14
CA PRO A 186 14.88 6.40 19.47
C PRO A 186 15.70 7.49 20.15
N ALA A 187 15.36 7.81 21.40
CA ALA A 187 16.27 8.62 22.21
C ALA A 187 17.66 8.01 22.05
N ALA A 188 18.67 8.85 21.78
CA ALA A 188 20.04 8.40 21.68
C ALA A 188 20.29 7.41 22.82
N PRO A 189 20.86 6.23 22.55
CA PRO A 189 21.00 5.21 23.57
C PRO A 189 21.61 5.86 24.80
N VAL A 190 20.95 5.72 25.95
CA VAL A 190 21.54 6.11 27.22
C VAL A 190 22.83 5.30 27.31
N VAL A 191 23.95 5.96 27.07
CA VAL A 191 25.25 5.36 27.34
C VAL A 191 25.28 5.17 28.84
N ALA A 192 25.03 3.94 29.29
CA ALA A 192 25.26 3.58 30.67
C ALA A 192 26.76 3.73 30.89
N VAL A 193 27.17 4.85 31.47
CA VAL A 193 28.52 5.01 31.99
C VAL A 193 28.60 4.10 33.20
N ILE A 194 29.07 2.87 33.01
CA ILE A 194 29.48 2.02 34.12
C ILE A 194 30.78 2.62 34.64
N ASN A 195 30.68 3.47 35.66
CA ASN A 195 31.86 3.83 36.43
C ASN A 195 32.42 2.54 37.02
N ALA A 196 33.68 2.22 36.70
CA ALA A 196 34.37 1.11 37.34
C ALA A 196 34.25 1.29 38.86
N GLN A 197 33.68 0.29 39.55
CA GLN A 197 33.75 0.28 41.00
C GLN A 197 35.22 0.34 41.38
N LYS A 198 35.58 1.29 42.25
CA LYS A 198 36.88 1.28 42.91
C LYS A 198 36.94 -0.04 43.70
N LEU A 199 37.65 -1.01 43.15
CA LEU A 199 38.00 -2.23 43.87
C LEU A 199 38.90 -1.80 45.02
N ASP A 200 38.40 -1.90 46.25
CA ASP A 200 39.29 -1.91 47.40
C ASP A 200 40.24 -3.10 47.25
N PRO A 201 41.56 -2.90 47.42
CA PRO A 201 42.52 -3.96 47.16
C PRO A 201 42.32 -5.15 48.09
N VAL A 202 41.95 -6.28 47.46
CA VAL A 202 42.16 -7.68 47.84
C VAL A 202 41.71 -8.06 49.25
N VAL A 203 40.45 -8.47 49.36
CA VAL A 203 40.12 -9.64 50.20
C VAL A 203 40.12 -10.86 49.28
N PRO A 204 40.90 -11.92 49.55
CA PRO A 204 40.82 -13.14 48.75
C PRO A 204 39.42 -13.74 48.90
N GLN A 205 38.56 -13.55 47.89
CA GLN A 205 37.28 -14.22 47.81
C GLN A 205 37.40 -15.31 46.75
N ASN A 206 37.40 -16.57 47.19
CA ASN A 206 37.38 -17.77 46.36
C ASN A 206 36.00 -17.98 45.69
N ASN A 207 35.43 -16.94 45.11
CA ASN A 207 34.11 -16.98 44.49
C ASN A 207 34.26 -16.77 42.99
N ALA A 208 34.01 -17.84 42.21
CA ALA A 208 33.85 -17.73 40.77
C ALA A 208 32.56 -16.96 40.47
N TYR A 209 32.66 -15.91 39.66
CA TYR A 209 31.51 -15.21 39.12
C TYR A 209 31.50 -15.35 37.59
N TRP A 210 30.32 -15.55 37.03
CA TRP A 210 30.11 -15.58 35.59
C TRP A 210 29.82 -14.16 35.11
N VAL A 211 30.70 -13.61 34.26
CA VAL A 211 30.46 -12.33 33.57
C VAL A 211 30.12 -12.60 32.12
N LYS A 212 29.00 -12.04 31.64
CA LYS A 212 28.70 -11.98 30.21
C LYS A 212 29.28 -10.69 29.64
N ILE A 213 30.25 -10.79 28.74
CA ILE A 213 30.79 -9.64 28.00
C ILE A 213 30.03 -9.55 26.69
N VAL A 214 29.45 -8.38 26.40
CA VAL A 214 28.85 -8.08 25.09
C VAL A 214 29.71 -7.01 24.44
N GLN A 215 30.37 -7.37 23.34
CA GLN A 215 31.15 -6.44 22.52
C GLN A 215 30.36 -6.12 21.25
N THR A 216 30.07 -4.84 21.04
CA THR A 216 29.49 -4.35 19.77
C THR A 216 30.61 -3.71 18.97
N THR A 217 31.03 -4.35 17.88
CA THR A 217 31.89 -3.73 16.86
C THR A 217 31.03 -3.16 15.76
N LEU A 218 31.22 -1.87 15.47
CA LEU A 218 30.72 -1.25 14.25
C LEU A 218 31.69 -1.60 13.09
N PRO A 219 31.18 -1.83 11.86
CA PRO A 219 32.01 -2.05 10.68
C PRO A 219 32.87 -0.83 10.32
#